data_AF-A0A3B8KU15-F1
#
_entry.id   AF-A0A3B8KU15-F1
#
_cell.length_a   1.000
_cell.length_b   1.000
_cell.length_c   1.000
_cell.angle_alpha   90.00
_cell.angle_beta   90.00
_cell.angle_gamma   90.00
#
_symmetry.space_group_name_H-M   'P 1'
#
loop_
_entity.id
_entity.type
_entity.pdbx_description
1 polymer ?
#
loop_
_entity_poly.entity_id
_entity_poly.type
_entity_poly.pdbx_seq_one_letter_code
_entity_poly.pdbx_strand_id
1 'polypeptide(L)' 'AERPVTSPDFIATLCLALGMDTHKEFMAPGNRPMPMVDKVAKPITEMLG' A
#
# COMPACT_ATOMS: atom_id res chain seq x y z
N ALA A 1 14.29 16.12 9.73
CA ALA A 1 14.53 15.73 8.33
C ALA A 1 13.19 15.59 7.65
N GLU A 2 12.97 16.20 6.48
CA GLU A 2 11.74 15.95 5.72
C GLU A 2 11.75 14.51 5.20
N ARG A 3 10.76 13.72 5.59
CA ARG A 3 10.46 12.43 4.96
C ARG A 3 9.38 12.70 3.92
N PRO A 4 9.71 12.84 2.62
CA PRO A 4 8.71 13.12 1.60
C PRO A 4 7.71 11.97 1.52
N VAL A 5 6.42 12.31 1.56
CA VAL A 5 5.33 11.35 1.36
C VAL A 5 5.22 11.05 -0.13
N THR A 6 5.39 9.79 -0.51
CA THR A 6 5.18 9.36 -1.89
C THR A 6 3.73 8.94 -2.11
N SER A 7 3.22 9.08 -3.33
CA SER A 7 1.86 8.62 -3.66
C SER A 7 1.64 7.13 -3.33
N PRO A 8 2.60 6.21 -3.62
CA PRO A 8 2.50 4.82 -3.20
C PRO A 8 2.34 4.64 -1.68
N ASP A 9 3.15 5.33 -0.87
CA ASP A 9 3.08 5.25 0.59
C ASP A 9 1.73 5.77 1.11
N PHE A 10 1.21 6.84 0.50
CA PHE A 10 -0.09 7.40 0.87
C PHE A 10 -1.24 6.41 0.61
N ILE A 11 -1.27 5.76 -0.56
CA ILE A 11 -2.29 4.75 -0.86
C ILE A 11 -2.16 3.54 0.07
N ALA A 12 -0.94 3.08 0.34
CA ALA A 12 -0.72 1.98 1.29
C ALA A 12 -1.18 2.34 2.71
N THR A 13 -0.99 3.58 3.15
CA THR A 13 -1.49 4.10 4.43
C THR A 13 -3.02 4.08 4.48
N LEU A 14 -3.69 4.53 3.43
CA LEU A 14 -5.15 4.52 3.34
C LEU A 14 -5.70 3.09 3.38
N CYS A 15 -5.13 2.17 2.61
CA CYS A 15 -5.51 0.76 2.64
C CYS A 15 -5.35 0.15 4.04
N LEU A 16 -4.22 0.41 4.70
CA LEU A 16 -3.97 -0.06 6.06
C LEU A 16 -4.98 0.52 7.06
N ALA A 17 -5.28 1.82 6.98
CA ALA A 17 -6.28 2.49 7.84
C ALA A 17 -7.68 1.88 7.69
N LEU A 18 -8.01 1.38 6.50
CA LEU A 18 -9.26 0.70 6.21
C LEU A 18 -9.25 -0.80 6.60
N GLY A 19 -8.18 -1.29 7.25
CA GLY A 19 -8.04 -2.68 7.66
C GLY A 19 -7.70 -3.64 6.53
N MET A 20 -7.23 -3.14 5.39
CA MET A 20 -6.81 -3.97 4.26
C MET A 20 -5.35 -4.43 4.41
N ASP A 21 -5.06 -5.64 3.95
CA ASP A 21 -3.69 -6.14 3.85
C ASP A 21 -2.98 -5.53 2.64
N THR A 22 -2.00 -4.66 2.89
CA THR A 22 -1.20 -3.99 1.87
C THR A 22 -0.33 -4.94 1.05
N HIS A 23 -0.10 -6.17 1.50
CA HIS A 23 0.66 -7.18 0.76
C HIS A 23 -0.23 -8.09 -0.09
N LYS A 24 -1.55 -7.90 -0.06
CA LYS A 24 -2.48 -8.67 -0.86
C LYS A 24 -2.22 -8.47 -2.36
N GLU A 25 -2.24 -9.59 -3.08
CA GLU A 25 -2.26 -9.60 -4.54
C GLU A 25 -3.61 -10.12 -5.03
N PHE A 26 -4.07 -9.58 -6.15
CA PHE A 26 -5.24 -10.06 -6.88
C PHE A 26 -4.79 -10.79 -8.14
N MET A 27 -5.51 -11.84 -8.51
CA MET A 27 -5.22 -12.56 -9.75
C MET A 27 -5.90 -11.85 -10.93
N ALA A 28 -5.10 -11.31 -11.85
CA ALA A 28 -5.58 -10.74 -13.10
C ALA A 28 -5.66 -11.81 -14.20
N PRO A 29 -6.31 -11.54 -15.35
CA PRO A 29 -6.35 -12.46 -16.48
C PRO A 29 -4.96 -12.95 -16.90
N GLY A 30 -4.87 -14.22 -17.33
CA GLY A 30 -3.61 -14.85 -17.71
C GLY A 30 -2.73 -15.28 -16.53
N ASN A 31 -3.33 -15.54 -15.36
CA ASN A 31 -2.61 -15.93 -14.13
C ASN A 31 -1.52 -14.94 -13.73
N ARG A 32 -1.78 -13.64 -13.89
CA ARG A 32 -0.85 -12.57 -13.53
C ARG A 32 -1.21 -12.00 -12.16
N PRO A 33 -0.41 -12.23 -11.10
CA PRO A 33 -0.63 -11.58 -9.82
C PRO A 33 -0.39 -10.07 -9.95
N MET A 34 -1.33 -9.28 -9.44
CA MET A 34 -1.27 -7.82 -9.42
C MET A 34 -1.38 -7.34 -7.98
N PRO A 35 -0.38 -6.62 -7.45
CA PRO A 35 -0.39 -6.18 -6.08
C PRO A 35 -1.47 -5.10 -5.88
N MET A 36 -2.11 -5.10 -4.71
CA MET A 36 -3.15 -4.12 -4.36
C MET A 36 -2.61 -2.69 -4.31
N VAL A 37 -1.39 -2.54 -3.79
CA VAL A 37 -0.64 -1.28 -3.73
C VAL A 37 0.77 -1.53 -4.27
N ASP A 38 1.57 -0.48 -4.49
CA ASP A 38 2.96 -0.66 -4.95
C ASP A 38 3.76 -1.54 -3.96
N LYS A 39 4.55 -2.47 -4.47
CA LYS A 39 5.34 -3.41 -3.65
C LYS A 39 6.39 -2.73 -2.79
N VAL A 40 6.88 -1.55 -3.20
CA VAL A 40 7.86 -0.79 -2.41
C VAL A 40 7.21 0.21 -1.46
N ALA A 41 5.89 0.35 -1.50
CA ALA A 41 5.17 1.28 -0.63
C ALA A 41 5.31 0.88 0.84
N LYS A 42 5.53 1.88 1.69
CA LYS A 42 5.63 1.76 3.14
C LYS A 42 4.55 2.64 3.76
N PRO A 43 3.48 2.04 4.32
CA PRO A 43 2.46 2.78 5.05
C PRO A 43 3.07 3.72 6.09
N ILE A 44 2.52 4.92 6.20
CA ILE A 44 2.87 5.94 7.18
C ILE A 44 2.08 5.63 8.44
N THR A 45 2.58 4.67 9.22
CA THR A 45 1.90 4.18 10.43
C THR A 45 1.83 5.23 11.52
N GLU A 46 2.70 6.25 11.49
CA GLU A 46 2.67 7.37 12.44
C GLU A 46 1.35 8.18 12.38
N MET A 47 0.58 8.06 11.29
CA MET A 47 -0.73 8.72 11.13
C MET A 47 -1.91 7.91 11.69
N LEU A 48 -1.70 6.65 12.10
CA LEU A 48 -2.80 5.72 12.40
C LEU A 48 -3.12 5.58 13.90
N GLY A 49 -2.37 6.26 14.78
CA GLY A 49 -2.60 6.28 16.24
C GLY A 49 -1.65 5.39 17.01
#